data_AF-A0A836M1I1-F1
#
_entry.id   AF-A0A836M1I1-F1
#
_cell.length_a   1.000
_cell.length_b   1.000
_cell.length_c   1.000
_cell.angle_alpha   90.00
_cell.angle_beta   90.00
_cell.angle_gamma   90.00
#
_symmetry.space_group_name_H-M   'P 1'
#
loop_
_entity.id
_entity.type
_entity.pdbx_description
1 polymer ?
#
loop_
_entity_poly.entity_id
_entity_poly.type
_entity_poly.pdbx_seq_one_letter_code
_entity_poly.pdbx_strand_id
1 'polypeptide(L)'
;MRYPAWKYLLILVVLVVSTLYALPSLYPDEPAVQISGAKAGTQIDQSVVQKAEQILKTANIASHDNTFTNNAALLRVSSSEAQLKAKEVLRRDLGDQYVVALNLAPTTPEWLQKIGAKPMKLGLDLRGGVHFLLEVDMDKAISQRMETSAT
;
A
#
# COMPACT_ATOMS: atom_id res chain seq x y z
N MET A 1 0.12 20.08 50.85
CA MET A 1 0.39 20.82 49.59
C MET A 1 -0.32 20.09 48.46
N ARG A 2 -1.50 20.57 48.02
CA ARG A 2 -2.24 19.98 46.89
C ARG A 2 -1.95 20.83 45.67
N TYR A 3 -1.57 20.21 44.56
CA TYR A 3 -1.35 20.93 43.32
C TYR A 3 -2.67 21.58 42.86
N PRO A 4 -2.64 22.80 42.29
CA PRO A 4 -3.84 23.45 41.78
C PRO A 4 -4.47 22.63 40.65
N ALA A 5 -5.80 22.56 40.62
CA ALA A 5 -6.59 21.77 39.66
C ALA A 5 -6.20 22.02 38.18
N TRP A 6 -5.77 23.25 37.86
CA TRP A 6 -5.25 23.63 36.56
C TRP A 6 -4.07 22.75 36.08
N LYS A 7 -3.17 22.35 36.98
CA LYS A 7 -2.02 21.50 36.61
C LYS A 7 -2.48 20.10 36.17
N TYR A 8 -3.46 19.54 36.86
CA TYR A 8 -4.05 18.25 36.46
C TYR A 8 -4.82 18.36 35.14
N LEU A 9 -5.52 19.48 34.92
CA LEU A 9 -6.23 19.76 33.66
C LEU A 9 -5.22 19.90 32.49
N LEU A 10 -4.11 20.59 32.70
CA LEU A 10 -3.04 20.74 31.71
C LEU A 10 -2.39 19.38 31.39
N ILE A 11 -2.11 18.54 32.41
CA ILE A 11 -1.61 17.18 32.20
C ILE A 11 -2.60 16.34 31.38
N LEU A 12 -3.91 16.42 31.69
CA LEU A 12 -4.94 15.67 30.97
C LEU A 12 -5.04 16.10 29.51
N VAL A 13 -4.99 17.40 29.24
CA VAL A 13 -4.99 17.94 27.86
C VAL A 13 -3.77 17.47 27.09
N VAL A 14 -2.58 17.56 27.68
CA VAL A 14 -1.34 17.08 27.05
C VAL A 14 -1.43 15.59 26.75
N LEU A 15 -1.94 14.78 27.68
CA LEU A 15 -2.08 13.34 27.51
C LEU A 15 -3.05 13.01 26.36
N VAL A 16 -4.22 13.65 26.31
CA VAL A 16 -5.19 13.48 25.22
C VAL A 16 -4.60 13.87 23.86
N VAL A 17 -3.91 15.01 23.78
CA VAL A 17 -3.27 15.45 22.54
C VAL A 17 -2.15 14.50 22.12
N SER A 18 -1.31 14.06 23.06
CA SER A 18 -0.25 13.07 22.79
C SER A 18 -0.81 11.73 22.31
N THR A 19 -1.89 11.23 22.91
CA THR A 19 -2.54 9.98 22.48
C THR A 19 -3.17 10.12 21.10
N LEU A 20 -3.88 11.24 20.83
CA LEU A 20 -4.45 11.52 19.51
C LEU A 20 -3.37 11.63 18.43
N TYR A 21 -2.21 12.19 18.76
CA TYR A 21 -1.10 12.32 17.82
C TYR A 21 -0.30 11.02 17.63
N ALA A 22 -0.26 10.16 18.64
CA ALA A 22 0.37 8.84 18.54
C ALA A 22 -0.50 7.80 17.81
N LEU A 23 -1.83 7.94 17.86
CA LEU A 23 -2.78 7.00 17.27
C LEU A 23 -2.55 6.68 15.79
N PRO A 24 -2.32 7.67 14.90
CA PRO A 24 -2.12 7.42 13.47
C PRO A 24 -0.86 6.59 13.19
N SER A 25 0.13 6.64 14.08
CA SER A 25 1.35 5.84 13.97
C SER A 25 1.12 4.34 14.27
N LEU A 26 0.00 3.99 14.92
CA LEU A 26 -0.36 2.60 15.24
C LEU A 26 -1.08 1.88 14.09
N TYR A 27 -1.39 2.59 13.00
CA TYR A 27 -2.08 2.04 11.83
C TYR A 27 -1.16 2.10 10.60
N PRO A 28 -0.09 1.27 10.56
CA PRO A 28 0.72 1.12 9.35
C PRO A 28 -0.12 0.47 8.25
N ASP A 29 0.16 0.83 6.99
CA ASP A 29 -0.51 0.20 5.86
C ASP A 29 -0.07 -1.27 5.74
N GLU A 30 -1.02 -2.17 5.50
CA GLU A 30 -0.76 -3.61 5.37
C GLU A 30 -0.52 -4.01 3.89
N PRO A 31 0.34 -5.00 3.62
CA PRO A 31 0.52 -5.57 2.27
C PRO A 31 -0.80 -6.05 1.66
N ALA A 32 -1.10 -5.60 0.44
CA ALA A 32 -2.33 -6.00 -0.26
C ALA A 32 -2.13 -6.18 -1.77
N VAL A 33 -2.97 -6.98 -2.39
CA VAL A 33 -3.01 -7.14 -3.84
C VAL A 33 -4.32 -6.56 -4.35
N GLN A 34 -4.20 -5.63 -5.30
CA GLN A 34 -5.34 -5.03 -5.96
C GLN A 34 -5.53 -5.66 -7.33
N ILE A 35 -6.75 -6.12 -7.60
CA ILE A 35 -7.19 -6.64 -8.88
C ILE A 35 -8.13 -5.59 -9.49
N SER A 36 -7.81 -5.14 -10.70
CA SER A 36 -8.59 -4.16 -11.46
C SER A 36 -8.82 -4.66 -12.89
N GLY A 37 -9.89 -4.20 -13.54
CA GLY A 37 -10.17 -4.57 -14.92
C GLY A 37 -9.11 -3.99 -15.87
N ALA A 38 -8.60 -4.78 -16.82
CA ALA A 38 -7.60 -4.30 -17.79
C ALA A 38 -8.15 -3.26 -18.78
N LYS A 39 -9.48 -3.15 -18.92
CA LYS A 39 -10.16 -2.18 -19.77
C LYS A 39 -11.09 -1.32 -18.94
N ALA A 40 -11.18 -0.03 -19.29
CA ALA A 40 -12.17 0.90 -18.76
C ALA A 40 -13.58 0.43 -19.18
N GLY A 41 -14.19 -0.43 -18.36
CA GLY A 41 -15.48 -1.07 -18.65
C GLY A 41 -15.57 -2.54 -18.23
N THR A 42 -14.45 -3.21 -17.93
CA THR A 42 -14.49 -4.55 -17.33
C THR A 42 -14.97 -4.41 -15.90
N GLN A 43 -16.22 -4.79 -15.64
CA GLN A 43 -16.74 -4.87 -14.28
C GLN A 43 -16.10 -6.06 -13.58
N ILE A 44 -15.49 -5.81 -12.42
CA ILE A 44 -15.07 -6.88 -11.53
C ILE A 44 -16.30 -7.30 -10.75
N ASP A 45 -16.72 -8.53 -10.98
CA ASP A 45 -17.86 -9.14 -10.31
C ASP A 45 -17.41 -9.98 -9.11
N GLN A 46 -18.34 -10.31 -8.22
CA GLN A 46 -18.09 -11.12 -7.01
C GLN A 46 -17.48 -12.50 -7.35
N SER A 47 -17.77 -13.02 -8.54
CA SER A 47 -17.19 -14.25 -9.09
C SER A 47 -15.67 -14.20 -9.25
N VAL A 48 -15.12 -13.03 -9.61
CA VAL A 48 -13.67 -12.81 -9.74
C VAL A 48 -13.01 -12.82 -8.36
N VAL A 49 -13.67 -12.22 -7.36
CA VAL A 49 -13.20 -12.22 -5.96
C VAL A 49 -13.15 -13.65 -5.42
N GLN A 50 -14.21 -14.43 -5.62
CA GLN A 50 -14.24 -15.84 -5.21
C GLN A 50 -13.16 -16.67 -5.90
N LYS A 51 -12.95 -16.45 -7.21
CA LYS A 51 -11.88 -17.12 -7.95
C LYS A 51 -10.50 -16.73 -7.39
N ALA A 52 -10.26 -15.45 -7.13
CA ALA A 52 -9.02 -14.96 -6.53
C ALA A 52 -8.78 -15.56 -5.13
N GLU A 53 -9.81 -15.62 -4.28
CA GLU A 53 -9.73 -16.27 -2.97
C GLU A 53 -9.38 -17.75 -3.07
N GLN A 54 -9.97 -18.45 -4.03
CA GLN A 54 -9.69 -19.87 -4.22
C GLN A 54 -8.27 -20.11 -4.72
N ILE A 55 -7.79 -19.27 -5.65
CA ILE A 55 -6.40 -19.29 -6.12
C ILE A 55 -5.43 -19.05 -4.96
N LEU A 56 -5.70 -18.06 -4.10
CA LEU A 56 -4.86 -17.78 -2.93
C LEU A 56 -4.87 -18.92 -1.91
N LYS A 57 -6.04 -19.55 -1.68
CA LYS A 57 -6.15 -20.76 -0.85
C LYS A 57 -5.33 -21.92 -1.42
N THR A 58 -5.40 -22.17 -2.72
CA THR A 58 -4.60 -23.20 -3.39
C THR A 58 -3.10 -22.92 -3.29
N ALA A 59 -2.70 -21.65 -3.33
CA ALA A 59 -1.31 -21.22 -3.15
C ALA A 59 -0.86 -21.19 -1.67
N ASN A 60 -1.73 -21.58 -0.73
CA ASN A 60 -1.48 -21.54 0.72
C ASN A 60 -1.14 -20.14 1.24
N ILE A 61 -1.74 -19.11 0.62
CA ILE A 61 -1.59 -17.70 0.99
C ILE A 61 -2.81 -17.27 1.79
N ALA A 62 -2.61 -16.95 3.06
CA ALA A 62 -3.66 -16.39 3.91
C ALA A 62 -4.01 -14.98 3.42
N SER A 63 -5.27 -14.78 3.05
CA SER A 63 -5.85 -13.46 2.78
C SER A 63 -6.98 -13.16 3.76
N HIS A 64 -7.12 -11.90 4.16
CA HIS A 64 -8.13 -11.44 5.11
C HIS A 64 -8.71 -10.08 4.68
N ASP A 65 -9.90 -9.76 5.18
CA ASP A 65 -10.61 -8.48 4.93
C ASP A 65 -10.65 -8.05 3.46
N ASN A 66 -11.02 -8.98 2.58
CA ASN A 66 -11.15 -8.72 1.16
C ASN A 66 -12.24 -7.69 0.92
N THR A 67 -11.85 -6.51 0.43
CA THR A 67 -12.76 -5.38 0.22
C THR A 67 -12.92 -5.14 -1.27
N PHE A 68 -14.15 -4.87 -1.70
CA PHE A 68 -14.44 -4.44 -3.05
C PHE A 68 -14.76 -2.94 -3.06
N THR A 69 -13.89 -2.15 -3.68
CA THR A 69 -14.04 -0.69 -3.72
C THR A 69 -13.77 -0.18 -5.14
N ASN A 70 -14.68 0.62 -5.70
CA ASN A 70 -14.51 1.30 -6.98
C ASN A 70 -14.12 0.38 -8.16
N ASN A 71 -14.83 -0.75 -8.33
CA ASN A 71 -14.56 -1.70 -9.42
C ASN A 71 -13.16 -2.34 -9.35
N ALA A 72 -12.58 -2.40 -8.15
CA ALA A 72 -11.34 -3.10 -7.86
C ALA A 72 -11.53 -3.97 -6.61
N ALA A 73 -11.01 -5.20 -6.67
CA ALA A 73 -10.93 -6.08 -5.51
C ALA A 73 -9.58 -5.86 -4.82
N LEU A 74 -9.61 -5.70 -3.50
CA LEU A 74 -8.42 -5.49 -2.69
C LEU A 74 -8.33 -6.61 -1.66
N LEU A 75 -7.32 -7.46 -1.80
CA LEU A 75 -7.09 -8.63 -0.96
C LEU A 75 -5.89 -8.37 -0.06
N ARG A 76 -6.07 -8.36 1.25
CA ARG A 76 -4.98 -8.14 2.21
C ARG A 76 -4.23 -9.44 2.43
N VAL A 77 -2.93 -9.35 2.63
CA VAL A 77 -2.04 -10.50 2.84
C VAL A 77 -1.09 -10.22 4.00
N SER A 78 -0.59 -11.28 4.62
CA SER A 78 0.19 -11.18 5.85
C SER A 78 1.63 -10.67 5.69
N SER A 79 2.21 -10.74 4.49
CA SER A 79 3.61 -10.33 4.27
C SER A 79 3.90 -9.87 2.84
N SER A 80 4.99 -9.12 2.66
CA SER A 80 5.47 -8.67 1.34
C SER A 80 5.84 -9.84 0.41
N GLU A 81 6.44 -10.91 0.95
CA GLU A 81 6.71 -12.13 0.17
C GLU A 81 5.42 -12.82 -0.29
N ALA A 82 4.43 -12.90 0.60
CA ALA A 82 3.11 -13.43 0.28
C ALA A 82 2.42 -12.56 -0.77
N GLN A 83 2.59 -11.23 -0.71
CA GLN A 83 2.08 -10.27 -1.69
C GLN A 83 2.69 -10.48 -3.07
N LEU A 84 4.00 -10.69 -3.15
CA LEU A 84 4.68 -10.92 -4.42
C LEU A 84 4.27 -12.25 -5.06
N LYS A 85 4.17 -13.32 -4.25
CA LYS A 85 3.66 -14.62 -4.69
C LYS A 85 2.19 -14.54 -5.10
N ALA A 86 1.36 -13.86 -4.32
CA ALA A 86 -0.05 -13.65 -4.63
C ALA A 86 -0.21 -12.94 -5.98
N LYS A 87 0.56 -11.89 -6.25
CA LYS A 87 0.55 -11.20 -7.55
C LYS A 87 0.85 -12.18 -8.69
N GLU A 88 1.89 -13.00 -8.57
CA GLU A 88 2.32 -13.89 -9.64
C GLU A 88 1.27 -14.97 -9.93
N VAL A 89 0.75 -15.62 -8.90
CA VAL A 89 -0.27 -16.66 -9.05
C VAL A 89 -1.57 -16.08 -9.58
N LEU A 90 -2.02 -14.94 -9.04
CA LEU A 90 -3.23 -14.26 -9.50
C LEU A 90 -3.09 -13.79 -10.94
N ARG A 91 -1.95 -13.22 -11.35
CA ARG A 91 -1.72 -12.80 -12.74
C ARG A 91 -1.78 -13.99 -13.70
N ARG A 92 -1.19 -15.12 -13.31
CA ARG A 92 -1.19 -16.34 -14.12
C ARG A 92 -2.58 -16.93 -14.32
N ASP A 93 -3.39 -16.97 -13.26
CA ASP A 93 -4.67 -17.71 -13.26
C ASP A 93 -5.89 -16.83 -13.64
N LEU A 94 -5.79 -15.51 -13.46
CA LEU A 94 -6.80 -14.53 -13.93
C LEU A 94 -6.59 -14.12 -15.40
N GLY A 95 -5.35 -14.20 -15.90
CA GLY A 95 -4.98 -13.87 -17.27
C GLY A 95 -5.02 -12.36 -17.59
N ASP A 96 -4.83 -12.01 -18.86
CA ASP A 96 -4.63 -10.61 -19.32
C ASP A 96 -5.89 -9.72 -19.27
N GLN A 97 -7.03 -10.28 -18.86
CA GLN A 97 -8.28 -9.53 -18.70
C GLN A 97 -8.30 -8.68 -17.43
N TYR A 98 -7.41 -8.98 -16.49
CA TYR A 98 -7.31 -8.32 -15.19
C TYR A 98 -5.89 -7.85 -14.93
N VAL A 99 -5.77 -6.65 -14.37
CA VAL A 99 -4.51 -6.08 -13.92
C VAL A 99 -4.38 -6.33 -12.43
N VAL A 100 -3.36 -7.12 -12.07
CA VAL A 100 -3.01 -7.44 -10.68
C VAL A 100 -1.82 -6.57 -10.26
N ALA A 101 -2.04 -5.67 -9.32
CA ALA A 101 -1.05 -4.71 -8.82
C ALA A 101 -0.76 -4.92 -7.33
N LEU A 102 0.48 -4.64 -6.92
CA LEU A 102 0.86 -4.54 -5.51
C LEU A 102 0.32 -3.23 -4.97
N ASN A 103 -0.45 -3.28 -3.89
CA ASN A 103 -0.93 -2.09 -3.18
C ASN A 103 -0.76 -2.27 -1.67
N LEU A 104 -1.06 -1.23 -0.91
CA LEU A 104 -1.10 -1.27 0.54
C LEU A 104 -2.52 -0.94 1.00
N ALA A 105 -3.08 -1.78 1.85
CA ALA A 105 -4.39 -1.56 2.43
C ALA A 105 -4.26 -0.59 3.62
N PRO A 106 -4.97 0.55 3.62
CA PRO A 106 -5.00 1.41 4.80
C PRO A 106 -5.74 0.69 5.93
N THR A 107 -5.07 0.52 7.06
CA THR A 107 -5.66 -0.02 8.30
C THR A 107 -6.31 1.07 9.16
N THR A 108 -6.20 2.33 8.73
CA THR A 108 -6.71 3.50 9.44
C THR A 108 -8.24 3.50 9.49
N PRO A 109 -8.88 3.50 10.67
CA PRO A 109 -10.34 3.51 10.77
C PRO A 109 -10.94 4.84 10.30
N GLU A 110 -12.18 4.79 9.77
CA GLU A 110 -12.83 5.96 9.14
C GLU A 110 -12.93 7.19 10.05
N TRP A 111 -13.19 7.00 11.34
CA TRP A 111 -13.29 8.10 12.31
C TRP A 111 -11.96 8.84 12.49
N LEU A 112 -10.83 8.13 12.34
CA LEU A 112 -9.49 8.72 12.43
C LEU A 112 -9.14 9.46 11.13
N GLN A 113 -9.52 8.89 9.97
CA GLN A 113 -9.36 9.58 8.68
C GLN A 113 -10.14 10.90 8.63
N LYS A 114 -11.34 10.97 9.24
CA LYS A 114 -12.17 12.19 9.30
C LYS A 114 -11.53 13.34 10.08
N ILE A 115 -10.61 13.05 11.01
CA ILE A 115 -9.88 14.06 11.80
C ILE A 115 -8.65 14.59 11.00
N GLY A 116 -8.42 14.10 9.79
CA GLY A 116 -7.29 14.52 8.94
C GLY A 116 -5.98 13.81 9.30
N ALA A 117 -6.02 12.83 10.21
CA ALA A 117 -4.92 11.93 10.48
C ALA A 117 -4.72 10.99 9.28
N LYS A 118 -3.88 11.42 8.34
CA LYS A 118 -3.41 10.57 7.26
C LYS A 118 -2.17 9.81 7.74
N PRO A 119 -2.08 8.50 7.47
CA PRO A 119 -0.85 7.76 7.73
C PRO A 119 0.32 8.47 7.03
N MET A 120 1.46 8.52 7.72
CA MET A 120 2.66 9.16 7.21
C MET A 120 3.03 8.49 5.88
N LYS A 121 3.17 9.28 4.81
CA LYS A 121 3.67 8.75 3.53
C LYS A 121 5.10 8.31 3.74
N LEU A 122 5.29 7.02 3.99
CA LEU A 122 6.60 6.40 4.09
C LEU A 122 7.31 6.66 2.75
N GLY A 123 8.49 7.27 2.80
CA GLY A 123 9.30 7.53 1.61
C GLY A 123 9.68 6.23 0.91
N LEU A 124 10.25 6.34 -0.29
CA LEU A 124 10.69 5.20 -1.10
C LEU A 124 11.53 4.17 -0.32
N ASP A 125 12.38 4.65 0.59
CA ASP A 125 13.27 3.86 1.45
C ASP A 125 12.50 2.98 2.44
N LEU A 126 11.49 3.56 3.10
CA LEU A 126 10.65 2.85 4.08
C LEU A 126 9.53 2.00 3.43
N ARG A 127 9.31 2.16 2.12
CA ARG A 127 8.38 1.34 1.32
C ARG A 127 9.06 0.11 0.69
N GLY A 128 10.31 -0.19 1.06
CA GLY A 128 11.03 -1.37 0.57
C GLY A 128 11.63 -1.21 -0.82
N GLY A 129 11.74 0.02 -1.33
CA GLY A 129 12.33 0.33 -2.64
C GLY A 129 11.44 -0.07 -3.82
N VAL A 130 11.28 0.84 -4.78
CA VAL A 130 10.83 0.44 -6.12
C VAL A 130 12.04 -0.13 -6.85
N HIS A 131 11.92 -1.31 -7.46
CA HIS A 131 12.91 -1.77 -8.44
C HIS A 131 12.86 -0.81 -9.63
N PHE A 132 13.65 0.26 -9.53
CA PHE A 132 13.82 1.23 -10.58
C PHE A 132 14.98 0.75 -11.46
N LEU A 133 14.64 0.09 -12.56
CA LEU A 133 15.60 -0.16 -13.63
C LEU A 133 15.80 1.17 -14.37
N LEU A 134 16.97 1.76 -14.21
CA LEU A 134 17.40 2.89 -15.04
C LEU A 134 18.34 2.35 -16.11
N GLU A 135 17.84 2.31 -17.34
CA GLU A 135 18.61 1.90 -18.51
C GLU A 135 19.47 3.09 -18.96
N VAL A 136 20.78 3.01 -18.71
CA VAL A 136 21.73 4.04 -19.14
C VAL A 136 22.21 3.68 -20.54
N ASP A 137 21.87 4.53 -21.51
CA ASP A 137 22.46 4.49 -22.86
C ASP A 137 23.91 5.01 -22.79
N MET A 138 24.86 4.08 -22.77
CA MET A 138 26.29 4.38 -22.66
C MET A 138 26.86 5.02 -23.93
N ASP A 139 26.29 4.72 -25.10
CA ASP A 139 26.77 5.28 -26.38
C ASP A 139 26.50 6.78 -26.44
N LYS A 140 25.33 7.18 -25.94
CA LYS A 140 24.96 8.59 -25.82
C LYS A 140 25.78 9.32 -24.75
N ALA A 141 26.11 8.66 -23.64
CA ALA A 141 26.93 9.23 -22.58
C ALA A 141 28.39 9.49 -23.03
N ILE A 142 28.94 8.60 -23.86
CA ILE A 142 30.30 8.72 -24.38
C ILE A 142 30.39 9.81 -25.46
N SER A 143 29.44 9.85 -26.40
CA SER A 143 29.40 10.89 -27.45
C SER A 143 29.29 12.29 -26.86
N GLN A 144 28.43 12.49 -25.85
CA GLN A 144 28.30 13.78 -25.18
C GLN A 144 29.57 14.20 -24.40
N ARG A 145 30.32 13.24 -23.82
CA ARG A 145 31.63 13.54 -23.22
C ARG A 145 32.67 13.94 -24.25
N MET A 146 32.67 13.32 -25.43
CA MET A 146 33.59 13.68 -26.51
C MET A 146 33.32 15.08 -27.06
N GLU A 147 32.05 15.44 -27.29
CA GLU A 147 31.68 16.78 -27.76
C GLU A 147 32.05 17.88 -26.76
N THR A 148 31.84 17.63 -25.46
CA THR A 148 32.16 18.59 -24.40
C THR A 148 33.67 18.73 -24.15
N SER A 149 34.48 17.71 -24.49
CA SER A 149 35.95 17.76 -24.34
C SER A 149 36.65 18.36 -25.56
N ALA A 150 35.92 18.50 -26.67
CA ALA A 150 36.40 19.10 -27.92
C ALA A 150 36.08 20.61 -28.02
N THR A 151 35.40 21.18 -27.03
CA THR A 151 35.17 22.63 -26.85
C THR A 151 36.03 23.13 -25.70
#